data_AF-A0A965HHH1-F1
#
_entry.id   AF-A0A965HHH1-F1
#
_cell.length_a   1.000
_cell.length_b   1.000
_cell.length_c   1.000
_cell.angle_alpha   90.00
_cell.angle_beta   90.00
_cell.angle_gamma   90.00
#
_symmetry.space_group_name_H-M   'P 1'
#
loop_
_entity.id
_entity.type
_entity.pdbx_description
1 polymer ?
#
loop_
_entity_poly.entity_id
_entity_poly.type
_entity_poly.pdbx_seq_one_letter_code
_entity_poly.pdbx_strand_id
1 'polypeptide(L)' 'MIANRLFRGPTVFVEGPYMNDRTAYAWIQAGEYEGKRTFGGKERENIFREYADQVAEGVIERFRTLSGRSTAFTNYSP' A
#
# COMPACT_ATOMS: atom_id res chain seq x y z
N MET A 1 13.03 5.32 -9.14
CA MET A 1 12.05 6.44 -9.11
C MET A 1 12.73 7.73 -8.66
N ILE A 2 12.24 8.90 -9.09
CA ILE A 2 12.78 10.20 -8.67
C ILE A 2 12.56 10.48 -7.18
N ALA A 3 11.47 9.96 -6.62
CA ALA A 3 11.15 10.05 -5.18
C ALA A 3 12.31 9.56 -4.30
N ASN A 4 12.86 8.37 -4.59
CA ASN A 4 13.97 7.79 -3.83
C ASN A 4 15.29 8.58 -3.93
N ARG A 5 15.39 9.53 -4.87
CA ARG A 5 16.56 10.39 -5.05
C ARG A 5 16.36 11.79 -4.47
N LEU A 6 15.11 12.20 -4.28
CA LEU A 6 14.75 13.54 -3.81
C LEU A 6 14.57 13.59 -2.29
N PHE A 7 13.97 12.56 -1.70
CA PHE A 7 13.67 12.53 -0.27
C PHE A 7 14.82 11.95 0.55
N ARG A 8 15.22 12.67 1.60
CA ARG A 8 16.17 12.17 2.60
C ARG A 8 15.41 11.38 3.67
N GLY A 9 15.26 10.08 3.44
CA GLY A 9 14.61 9.15 4.38
C GLY A 9 14.09 7.88 3.70
N PRO A 10 13.62 6.89 4.48
CA PRO A 10 12.97 5.70 3.92
C PRO A 10 11.81 6.11 3.02
N THR A 11 11.92 5.79 1.74
CA THR A 11 10.94 6.17 0.70
C THR A 11 10.49 4.93 -0.03
N VAL A 12 9.18 4.71 -0.09
CA VAL A 12 8.55 3.62 -0.82
C VAL A 12 7.64 4.22 -1.87
N PHE A 13 7.72 3.69 -3.09
CA PHE A 13 6.78 4.01 -4.16
C PHE A 13 5.96 2.75 -4.44
N VAL A 14 4.64 2.89 -4.42
CA VAL A 14 3.71 1.79 -4.66
C VAL A 14 2.92 2.12 -5.92
N GLU A 15 2.96 1.21 -6.89
CA GLU A 15 2.13 1.30 -8.09
C GLU A 15 0.77 0.69 -7.79
N GLY A 16 -0.28 1.39 -8.19
CA GLY A 16 -1.63 0.89 -8.10
C GLY A 16 -1.88 -0.29 -9.05
N PRO A 17 -3.12 -0.80 -9.07
CA PRO A 17 -3.55 -1.84 -9.99
C PRO A 17 -3.13 -1.57 -11.44
N TYR A 18 -2.71 -2.62 -12.15
CA TYR A 18 -2.26 -2.54 -13.53
C TYR A 18 -3.30 -1.86 -14.44
N MET A 19 -2.89 -0.74 -15.05
CA MET A 19 -3.79 0.03 -15.92
C MET A 19 -4.14 -0.66 -17.24
N ASN A 20 -3.40 -1.72 -17.62
CA ASN A 20 -3.70 -2.53 -18.80
C ASN A 20 -4.59 -3.75 -18.50
N ASP A 21 -4.91 -4.01 -17.23
CA ASP A 21 -5.82 -5.07 -16.86
C ASP A 21 -7.27 -4.59 -17.03
N ARG A 22 -8.04 -5.31 -17.86
CA ARG A 22 -9.43 -4.93 -18.17
C ARG A 22 -10.33 -4.94 -16.93
N THR A 23 -10.06 -5.81 -15.97
CA THR A 23 -10.82 -5.90 -14.72
C THR A 23 -10.50 -4.73 -13.82
N ALA A 24 -9.21 -4.44 -13.62
CA ALA A 24 -8.74 -3.29 -12.85
C ALA A 24 -9.21 -1.97 -13.48
N TYR A 25 -9.19 -1.85 -14.80
CA TYR A 25 -9.69 -0.67 -15.50
C TYR A 25 -11.17 -0.43 -15.23
N ALA A 26 -12.02 -1.47 -15.36
CA ALA A 26 -13.44 -1.36 -15.04
C ALA A 26 -13.68 -1.04 -13.56
N TRP A 27 -12.86 -1.60 -12.67
CA TRP A 27 -12.92 -1.38 -11.23
C TRP A 27 -12.55 0.05 -10.84
N ILE A 28 -11.52 0.61 -11.45
CA ILE A 28 -11.12 2.03 -11.29
C ILE A 28 -12.21 2.96 -11.83
N GLN A 29 -12.76 2.67 -13.03
CA GLN A 29 -13.82 3.46 -13.64
C GLN A 29 -15.12 3.46 -12.82
N ALA A 30 -15.37 2.44 -12.01
CA ALA A 30 -16.53 2.39 -11.14
C ALA A 30 -16.52 3.46 -10.04
N GLY A 31 -15.39 4.12 -9.80
CA GLY A 31 -15.28 5.24 -8.87
C GLY A 31 -15.51 4.82 -7.42
N GLU A 32 -16.03 5.74 -6.61
CA GLU A 32 -16.44 5.45 -5.23
C GLU A 32 -17.77 4.68 -5.21
N TYR A 33 -17.83 3.64 -4.37
CA TYR A 33 -19.06 2.90 -4.09
C TYR A 33 -18.98 2.20 -2.73
N GLU A 34 -20.14 1.96 -2.13
CA GLU A 34 -20.27 1.23 -0.88
C GLU A 34 -20.45 -0.28 -1.12
N GLY A 35 -20.00 -1.08 -0.15
CA GLY A 35 -20.11 -2.54 -0.21
C GLY A 35 -19.24 -3.15 -1.31
N LYS A 36 -19.78 -4.19 -1.98
CA LYS A 36 -19.07 -4.96 -2.99
C LYS A 36 -19.72 -4.83 -4.35
N ARG A 37 -18.91 -4.91 -5.40
CA ARG A 37 -19.33 -4.99 -6.80
C ARG A 37 -18.53 -6.06 -7.52
N THR A 38 -19.14 -6.65 -8.55
CA THR A 38 -18.51 -7.71 -9.31
C THR A 38 -17.64 -7.15 -10.43
N PHE A 39 -16.34 -7.46 -10.38
CA PHE A 39 -15.39 -7.18 -11.47
C PHE A 39 -14.64 -8.47 -11.83
N GLY A 40 -14.69 -8.85 -13.11
CA GLY A 40 -14.02 -10.07 -13.58
C GLY A 40 -14.52 -11.34 -12.88
N GLY A 41 -15.83 -11.38 -12.55
CA GLY A 41 -16.47 -12.51 -11.87
C GLY A 41 -16.17 -12.62 -10.37
N LYS A 42 -15.48 -11.64 -9.77
CA LYS A 42 -15.19 -11.61 -8.32
C LYS A 42 -15.86 -10.40 -7.68
N GLU A 43 -16.47 -10.62 -6.52
CA GLU A 43 -16.95 -9.53 -5.67
C GLU A 43 -15.76 -8.80 -5.05
N ARG A 44 -15.71 -7.48 -5.22
CA ARG A 44 -14.62 -6.64 -4.74
C ARG A 44 -15.15 -5.38 -4.06
N GLU A 45 -14.48 -4.99 -2.99
CA GLU A 45 -14.71 -3.70 -2.33
C GLU A 45 -14.14 -2.55 -3.14
N ASN A 46 -14.31 -1.32 -2.67
CA ASN A 46 -13.82 -0.15 -3.39
C ASN A 46 -12.29 -0.14 -3.49
N ILE A 47 -11.77 -0.04 -4.72
CA ILE A 47 -10.33 -0.14 -5.00
C ILE A 47 -9.49 0.96 -4.33
N PHE A 48 -10.05 2.16 -4.16
CA PHE A 48 -9.34 3.28 -3.54
C PHE A 48 -9.24 3.09 -2.03
N ARG A 49 -10.33 2.63 -1.39
CA ARG A 49 -10.34 2.30 0.03
C ARG A 49 -9.43 1.12 0.32
N GLU A 50 -9.55 0.04 -0.44
CA GLU A 50 -8.72 -1.16 -0.30
C GLU A 50 -7.23 -0.82 -0.41
N TYR A 51 -6.84 -0.02 -1.40
CA TYR A 51 -5.45 0.39 -1.55
C TYR A 51 -4.97 1.31 -0.43
N ALA A 52 -5.80 2.27 0.00
CA ALA A 52 -5.47 3.16 1.12
C ALA A 52 -5.27 2.38 2.43
N ASP A 53 -6.15 1.43 2.71
CA ASP A 53 -6.09 0.58 3.89
C ASP A 53 -4.83 -0.29 3.89
N GLN A 54 -4.50 -0.93 2.77
CA GLN A 54 -3.28 -1.75 2.63
C GLN A 54 -2.01 -0.91 2.81
N VAL A 55 -1.95 0.29 2.24
CA VAL A 55 -0.80 1.20 2.42
C VAL A 55 -0.69 1.64 3.87
N ALA A 56 -1.81 2.03 4.50
CA ALA A 56 -1.83 2.46 5.90
C ALA A 56 -1.39 1.33 6.84
N GLU A 57 -1.93 0.12 6.66
CA GLU A 57 -1.59 -1.06 7.43
C GLU A 57 -0.09 -1.37 7.33
N GLY A 58 0.47 -1.39 6.11
CA GLY A 58 1.89 -1.64 5.90
C GLY A 58 2.81 -0.62 6.58
N VAL A 59 2.46 0.67 6.54
CA VAL A 59 3.23 1.72 7.24
C VAL A 59 3.13 1.54 8.76
N ILE A 60 1.93 1.31 9.28
CA ILE A 60 1.69 1.11 10.71
C ILE A 60 2.46 -0.10 11.23
N GLU A 61 2.38 -1.24 10.53
CA GLU A 61 3.09 -2.46 10.91
C GLU A 61 4.60 -2.27 10.89
N ARG A 62 5.12 -1.52 9.92
CA ARG A 62 6.55 -1.17 9.89
C ARG A 62 6.99 -0.42 11.15
N PHE A 63 6.21 0.54 11.64
CA PHE A 63 6.58 1.25 12.86
C PHE A 63 6.40 0.40 14.12
N ARG A 64 5.37 -0.45 14.18
CA ARG A 64 5.18 -1.40 15.30
C ARG A 64 6.37 -2.36 15.44
N THR A 65 6.83 -2.93 14.32
CA THR A 65 7.95 -3.88 14.29
C THR A 65 9.30 -3.20 14.58
N LEU A 66 9.51 -1.96 14.13
CA LEU A 66 10.70 -1.17 14.48
C LEU A 66 10.79 -0.90 15.98
N SER A 67 9.67 -0.52 16.62
CA SER A 67 9.61 -0.34 18.07
C SER A 67 9.93 -1.62 18.85
N GLY A 68 9.52 -2.79 18.34
CA GLY A 68 9.87 -4.09 18.93
C GLY A 68 11.34 -4.52 18.71
N ARG A 69 12.03 -3.96 17.71
CA ARG A 69 13.40 -4.32 17.33
C ARG A 69 14.46 -3.37 17.92
N SER A 70 14.05 -2.25 18.53
CA SER A 70 14.95 -1.26 19.13
C SER A 70 15.77 -1.78 20.32
N THR A 71 15.43 -2.93 20.90
CA THR A 71 16.22 -3.58 21.96
C THR A 71 17.39 -4.43 21.43
N ALA A 72 17.43 -4.73 20.12
CA ALA A 72 18.45 -5.61 19.54
C ALA A 72 19.66 -4.88 18.93
N PHE A 73 19.58 -3.56 18.72
CA PHE A 73 20.64 -2.78 18.03
C PHE A 73 21.60 -2.05 18.98
N THR A 74 21.43 -2.19 20.30
CA THR A 74 22.24 -1.48 21.31
C THR A 74 23.61 -2.12 21.59
N ASN A 75 24.00 -3.20 20.90
CA ASN A 75 25.26 -3.92 21.11
C ASN A 75 26.34 -3.59 20.05
N TYR A 76 26.38 -2.36 19.53
CA TYR A 76 27.54 -1.88 18.78
C TYR A 76 28.36 -0.96 19.68
N SER A 77 29.48 -1.48 20.21
CA SER A 77 30.51 -0.70 20.88
C SER A 77 31.67 -0.50 19.90
N PRO A 78 32.22 0.74 19.76
CA PRO A 78 33.36 1.02 18.90
C PRO A 78 34.63 0.29 19.33
#